data_AF-A0A2N3TF55-F1
#
_entry.id   AF-A0A2N3TF55-F1
#
_cell.length_a   1.000
_cell.length_b   1.000
_cell.length_c   1.000
_cell.angle_alpha   90.00
_cell.angle_beta   90.00
_cell.angle_gamma   90.00
#
_symmetry.space_group_name_H-M   'P 1'
#
loop_
_entity.id
_entity.type
_entity.pdbx_description
1 polymer ?
#
loop_
_entity_poly.entity_id
_entity_poly.type
_entity_poly.pdbx_seq_one_letter_code
_entity_poly.pdbx_strand_id
1 'polypeptide(L)'
;MGIIAKLYADGQVYNVLQAEHSIIQRSDETGRPISRPFHTGLKAVIEATKDSYFFEKAIHPTQQIQEIILEYTDSMLGSRTRKVRFVDCHVTFDRTDFKANGRESLTETLLITAAGIEDSHSQGKYTTPRRVTEFLSEEIPVTGTETPQTTITRIMWNNDGEQEENITEIKYAQKVSLIAQIENPMGSTAIITIEKEDGTEFENGKTQLSFTEEIAEEGFIEITPFEIQERWEEFKTADIDKLIAKVEHGGVSRESAALQIIPPPKVLVNFRTGNGYKGEYGFDWLRMADTGKKGDVFYKDIIGSYATSNFVQSDAEYVKLGKKFEMPQHPIKANDKYVVPVLALLPTKKATLTLKVEVKDADAQKIEYKYDKTYFKLDKSEVSHKTLGKKELADDLTIECIKEFTTDQFIEVEADGKFAGKLKVLANDKANRYKAEIVFVQVWTDIISSGTPNKPVLSKRDSELKKYMAQALAKPSFNTVTLDLSSDATFNTSFSSAGNIINGSSDAIQDHMNTALYAKYDPLGKDYRKHYKIYFINESAGGLYGRSYGIPSANRSVVVYAIGFNDSTLAHETFHAMGLYHSFSDKSAFTFEKNKTDNIMDYSDIATPPVPVISTWQWQWTELWKNLDKE
;
A
#
# COMPACT_ATOMS: atom_id res chain seq x y z
N MET A 1 24.04 -33.21 -23.05
CA MET A 1 25.28 -34.01 -23.06
C MET A 1 25.07 -35.12 -22.06
N GLY A 2 25.12 -36.38 -22.49
CA GLY A 2 24.63 -37.50 -21.68
C GLY A 2 25.51 -37.89 -20.49
N ILE A 3 26.80 -37.52 -20.49
CA ILE A 3 27.75 -37.93 -19.44
C ILE A 3 28.48 -36.69 -18.94
N ILE A 4 28.49 -36.52 -17.63
CA ILE A 4 29.24 -35.51 -16.88
C ILE A 4 30.47 -36.21 -16.29
N ALA A 5 31.65 -35.62 -16.48
CA ALA A 5 32.90 -36.13 -15.92
C ALA A 5 33.45 -35.18 -14.84
N LYS A 6 33.90 -35.75 -13.72
CA LYS A 6 34.54 -35.02 -12.62
C LYS A 6 35.86 -35.67 -12.27
N LEU A 7 36.87 -34.85 -11.95
CA LEU A 7 38.18 -35.30 -11.50
C LEU A 7 38.37 -34.88 -10.04
N TYR A 8 38.74 -35.83 -9.19
CA TYR A 8 38.96 -35.64 -7.76
C TYR A 8 40.46 -35.77 -7.49
N ALA A 9 41.05 -34.79 -6.83
CA ALA A 9 42.44 -34.83 -6.38
C ALA A 9 42.57 -34.02 -5.08
N ASP A 10 43.15 -34.61 -4.03
CA ASP A 10 43.45 -33.95 -2.74
C ASP A 10 42.25 -33.22 -2.11
N GLY A 11 41.07 -33.87 -2.15
CA GLY A 11 39.82 -33.32 -1.62
C GLY A 11 39.16 -32.24 -2.49
N GLN A 12 39.78 -31.85 -3.62
CA GLN A 12 39.21 -30.92 -4.58
C GLN A 12 38.50 -31.64 -5.73
N VAL A 13 37.52 -30.97 -6.34
CA VAL A 13 36.71 -31.51 -7.45
C VAL A 13 36.77 -30.55 -8.64
N TYR A 14 37.16 -31.07 -9.79
CA TYR A 14 37.32 -30.32 -11.03
C TYR A 14 36.33 -30.82 -12.09
N ASN A 15 35.64 -29.89 -12.77
CA ASN A 15 34.79 -30.22 -13.92
C ASN A 15 35.67 -30.60 -15.11
N VAL A 16 35.42 -31.78 -15.69
CA VAL A 16 36.22 -32.30 -16.82
C VAL A 16 35.48 -32.09 -18.13
N LEU A 17 36.10 -31.35 -19.04
CA LEU A 17 35.59 -31.07 -20.38
C LEU A 17 36.00 -32.16 -21.39
N GLN A 18 37.18 -32.75 -21.18
CA GLN A 18 37.70 -33.84 -22.00
C GLN A 18 38.65 -34.70 -21.17
N ALA A 19 38.59 -36.02 -21.32
CA ALA A 19 39.58 -36.93 -20.75
C ALA A 19 39.91 -38.07 -21.72
N GLU A 20 41.18 -38.47 -21.72
CA GLU A 20 41.70 -39.60 -22.50
C GLU A 20 42.81 -40.27 -21.71
N HIS A 21 42.79 -41.60 -21.65
CA HIS A 21 43.90 -42.39 -21.14
C HIS A 21 43.97 -43.70 -21.91
N SER A 22 45.18 -44.24 -22.09
CA SER A 22 45.37 -45.46 -22.88
C SER A 22 46.51 -46.32 -22.34
N ILE A 23 46.44 -47.61 -22.65
CA ILE A 23 47.51 -48.58 -22.39
C ILE A 23 47.97 -49.11 -23.74
N ILE A 24 49.27 -49.02 -24.00
CA ILE A 24 49.88 -49.50 -25.24
C ILE A 24 50.83 -50.67 -24.98
N GLN A 25 50.90 -51.60 -25.93
CA GLN A 25 51.85 -52.72 -25.97
C GLN A 25 52.40 -52.85 -27.39
N ARG A 26 53.70 -53.06 -27.54
CA ARG A 26 54.28 -53.38 -28.85
C ARG A 26 53.97 -54.83 -29.20
N SER A 27 53.63 -55.08 -30.46
CA SER A 27 53.49 -56.43 -31.00
C SER A 27 54.65 -56.78 -31.94
N ASP A 28 54.92 -58.07 -32.10
CA ASP A 28 55.70 -58.56 -33.23
C ASP A 28 54.88 -58.54 -34.53
N GLU A 29 55.49 -59.00 -35.62
CA GLU A 29 54.88 -59.14 -36.96
C GLU A 29 53.69 -60.12 -37.00
N THR A 30 53.49 -60.94 -35.97
CA THR A 30 52.35 -61.87 -35.83
C THR A 30 51.22 -61.30 -34.97
N GLY A 31 51.38 -60.09 -34.42
CA GLY A 31 50.41 -59.45 -33.54
C GLY A 31 50.52 -59.87 -32.07
N ARG A 32 51.56 -60.63 -31.67
CA ARG A 32 51.76 -61.03 -30.28
C ARG A 32 52.45 -59.93 -29.47
N PRO A 33 51.99 -59.59 -28.26
CA PRO A 33 52.67 -58.61 -27.41
C PRO A 33 54.10 -59.02 -27.06
N ILE A 34 55.07 -58.15 -27.32
CA ILE A 34 56.50 -58.34 -27.02
C ILE A 34 57.02 -57.40 -25.91
N SER A 35 56.19 -56.48 -25.44
CA SER A 35 56.55 -55.54 -24.37
C SER A 35 55.53 -55.57 -23.23
N ARG A 36 55.97 -55.16 -22.04
CA ARG A 36 55.02 -54.89 -20.94
C ARG A 36 54.06 -53.75 -21.34
N PRO A 37 52.80 -53.80 -20.88
CA PRO A 37 51.87 -52.69 -21.04
C PRO A 37 52.45 -51.40 -20.46
N PHE A 38 52.24 -50.30 -21.18
CA PHE A 38 52.66 -48.97 -20.79
C PHE A 38 51.46 -48.03 -20.81
N HIS A 39 51.17 -47.40 -19.69
CA HIS A 39 50.17 -46.35 -19.60
C HIS A 39 50.72 -45.05 -20.22
N THR A 40 50.00 -44.48 -21.19
CA THR A 40 50.43 -43.27 -21.90
C THR A 40 50.21 -41.99 -21.12
N GLY A 41 49.58 -42.07 -19.95
CA GLY A 41 49.14 -40.92 -19.17
C GLY A 41 47.64 -40.64 -19.34
N LEU A 42 47.05 -40.06 -18.30
CA LEU A 42 45.73 -39.43 -18.31
C LEU A 42 45.91 -38.00 -18.83
N LYS A 43 45.38 -37.74 -20.02
CA LYS A 43 45.23 -36.40 -20.56
C LYS A 43 43.85 -35.88 -20.18
N ALA A 44 43.78 -34.80 -19.43
CA ALA A 44 42.50 -34.19 -19.02
C ALA A 44 42.48 -32.69 -19.37
N VAL A 45 41.33 -32.19 -19.82
CA VAL A 45 41.04 -30.77 -19.95
C VAL A 45 39.97 -30.46 -18.91
N ILE A 46 40.31 -29.61 -17.94
CA ILE A 46 39.42 -29.18 -16.87
C ILE A 46 39.06 -27.72 -17.00
N GLU A 47 37.92 -27.31 -16.44
CA GLU A 47 37.64 -25.90 -16.22
C GLU A 47 38.63 -25.34 -15.20
N ALA A 48 39.31 -24.25 -15.55
CA ALA A 48 40.28 -23.64 -14.65
C ALA A 48 39.57 -23.01 -13.45
N THR A 49 40.14 -23.20 -12.27
CA THR A 49 39.64 -22.61 -11.03
C THR A 49 40.61 -21.54 -10.52
N LYS A 50 40.43 -21.06 -9.28
CA LYS A 50 41.40 -20.15 -8.65
C LYS A 50 42.59 -20.89 -8.02
N ASP A 51 42.54 -22.22 -7.97
CA ASP A 51 43.56 -23.09 -7.41
C ASP A 51 44.77 -23.23 -8.36
N SER A 52 45.95 -23.47 -7.81
CA SER A 52 47.23 -23.68 -8.51
C SER A 52 47.80 -25.09 -8.31
N TYR A 53 46.98 -26.04 -7.83
CA TYR A 53 47.43 -27.36 -7.39
C TYR A 53 48.20 -28.11 -8.47
N PHE A 54 47.64 -28.27 -9.66
CA PHE A 54 48.29 -29.03 -10.72
C PHE A 54 49.51 -28.34 -11.29
N PHE A 55 49.48 -27.01 -11.42
CA PHE A 55 50.65 -26.21 -11.78
C PHE A 55 51.83 -26.46 -10.80
N GLU A 56 51.56 -26.42 -9.49
CA GLU A 56 52.59 -26.68 -8.46
C GLU A 56 53.16 -28.10 -8.56
N LYS A 57 52.31 -29.10 -8.85
CA LYS A 57 52.74 -30.49 -9.07
C LYS A 57 53.55 -30.64 -10.37
N ALA A 58 53.24 -29.88 -11.42
CA ALA A 58 53.93 -29.94 -12.71
C ALA A 58 55.35 -29.36 -12.67
N ILE A 59 55.58 -28.33 -11.86
CA ILE A 59 56.91 -27.68 -11.74
C ILE A 59 57.84 -28.39 -10.73
N HIS A 60 57.34 -29.35 -9.97
CA HIS A 60 58.12 -30.02 -8.93
C HIS A 60 58.53 -31.44 -9.36
N PRO A 61 59.84 -31.75 -9.44
CA PRO A 61 60.35 -32.96 -10.11
C PRO A 61 60.00 -34.28 -9.41
N THR A 62 59.60 -34.23 -8.14
CA THR A 62 59.34 -35.41 -7.30
C THR A 62 58.04 -35.34 -6.51
N GLN A 63 57.21 -34.31 -6.71
CA GLN A 63 55.95 -34.24 -5.97
C GLN A 63 54.94 -35.15 -6.64
N GLN A 64 54.32 -35.98 -5.83
CA GLN A 64 53.36 -36.97 -6.26
C GLN A 64 51.98 -36.58 -5.74
N ILE A 65 50.95 -36.91 -6.50
CA ILE A 65 49.56 -36.91 -6.06
C ILE A 65 49.24 -38.36 -5.72
N GLN A 66 48.92 -38.64 -4.46
CA GLN A 66 48.73 -40.00 -3.99
C GLN A 66 47.59 -40.70 -4.74
N GLU A 67 46.50 -39.98 -4.99
CA GLU A 67 45.30 -40.49 -5.65
C GLU A 67 44.62 -39.43 -6.50
N ILE A 68 44.16 -39.85 -7.69
CA ILE A 68 43.25 -39.10 -8.53
C ILE A 68 42.11 -40.03 -8.94
N ILE A 69 40.86 -39.57 -8.82
CA ILE A 69 39.69 -40.33 -9.27
C ILE A 69 39.04 -39.58 -10.43
N LEU A 70 38.88 -40.26 -11.56
CA LEU A 70 38.08 -39.79 -12.68
C LEU A 70 36.71 -40.48 -12.64
N GLU A 71 35.67 -39.70 -12.40
CA GLU A 71 34.28 -40.18 -12.29
C GLU A 71 33.49 -39.78 -13.53
N TYR A 72 32.78 -40.73 -14.12
CA TYR A 72 31.81 -40.52 -15.19
C TYR A 72 30.41 -40.84 -14.66
N THR A 73 29.51 -39.85 -14.73
CA THR A 73 28.12 -39.93 -14.27
C THR A 73 27.21 -39.56 -15.44
N ASP A 74 26.22 -40.39 -15.76
CA ASP A 74 25.27 -40.10 -16.84
C ASP A 74 24.10 -39.24 -16.32
N SER A 75 23.62 -38.34 -17.16
CA SER A 75 22.51 -37.41 -16.92
C SER A 75 21.12 -38.06 -16.94
N MET A 76 21.03 -39.34 -17.32
CA MET A 76 19.82 -40.15 -17.26
C MET A 76 19.75 -40.93 -15.94
N LEU A 77 18.58 -40.88 -15.28
CA LEU A 77 18.28 -41.63 -14.06
C LEU A 77 18.54 -43.13 -14.26
N GLY A 78 19.14 -43.78 -13.25
CA GLY A 78 19.41 -45.23 -13.19
C GLY A 78 20.75 -45.70 -13.78
N SER A 79 21.62 -44.79 -14.23
CA SER A 79 22.90 -45.12 -14.87
C SER A 79 24.03 -45.37 -13.84
N ARG A 80 24.82 -46.44 -14.03
CA ARG A 80 25.94 -46.78 -13.12
C ARG A 80 27.13 -45.84 -13.30
N THR A 81 27.57 -45.20 -12.22
CA THR A 81 28.80 -44.38 -12.19
C THR A 81 30.05 -45.23 -12.46
N ARG A 82 30.91 -44.81 -13.40
CA ARG A 82 32.22 -45.42 -13.63
C ARG A 82 33.31 -44.57 -12.98
N LYS A 83 34.09 -45.16 -12.07
CA LYS A 83 35.23 -44.53 -11.41
C LYS A 83 36.52 -45.17 -11.88
N VAL A 84 37.45 -44.36 -12.37
CA VAL A 84 38.81 -44.78 -12.71
C VAL A 84 39.76 -44.13 -11.71
N ARG A 85 40.34 -44.93 -10.82
CA ARG A 85 41.27 -44.51 -9.79
C ARG A 85 42.70 -44.65 -10.30
N PHE A 86 43.44 -43.56 -10.25
CA PHE A 86 44.86 -43.47 -10.57
C PHE A 86 45.61 -43.23 -9.26
N VAL A 87 46.60 -44.06 -8.96
CA VAL A 87 47.40 -43.91 -7.74
C VAL A 87 48.85 -43.59 -8.10
N ASP A 88 49.51 -42.92 -7.16
CA ASP A 88 50.94 -42.61 -7.24
C ASP A 88 51.27 -41.77 -8.49
N CYS A 89 50.53 -40.67 -8.66
CA CYS A 89 50.49 -39.88 -9.88
C CYS A 89 51.52 -38.76 -9.94
N HIS A 90 52.07 -38.48 -11.12
CA HIS A 90 52.91 -37.30 -11.40
C HIS A 90 52.32 -36.49 -12.54
N VAL A 91 52.25 -35.17 -12.35
CA VAL A 91 51.86 -34.22 -13.41
C VAL A 91 53.09 -33.94 -14.26
N THR A 92 53.03 -34.30 -15.54
CA THR A 92 54.16 -34.21 -16.49
C THR A 92 53.98 -33.09 -17.51
N PHE A 93 52.76 -32.55 -17.60
CA PHE A 93 52.41 -31.42 -18.43
C PHE A 93 51.24 -30.68 -17.77
N ASP A 94 51.37 -29.36 -17.73
CA ASP A 94 50.30 -28.43 -17.40
C ASP A 94 50.32 -27.28 -18.41
N ARG A 95 49.13 -26.85 -18.86
CA ARG A 95 48.96 -25.72 -19.77
C ARG A 95 47.58 -25.09 -19.55
N THR A 96 47.59 -23.82 -19.14
CA THR A 96 46.38 -22.98 -19.12
C THR A 96 46.15 -22.33 -20.49
N ASP A 97 44.92 -22.41 -20.99
CA ASP A 97 44.47 -21.79 -22.24
C ASP A 97 43.28 -20.85 -21.98
N PHE A 98 43.37 -19.59 -22.43
CA PHE A 98 42.28 -18.60 -22.39
C PHE A 98 41.97 -18.09 -23.79
N LYS A 99 40.68 -17.97 -24.11
CA LYS A 99 40.21 -17.36 -25.36
C LYS A 99 39.15 -16.31 -25.07
N ALA A 100 39.45 -15.05 -25.36
CA ALA A 100 38.55 -13.90 -25.13
C ALA A 100 37.44 -13.78 -26.19
N ASN A 101 36.72 -14.87 -26.49
CA ASN A 101 35.67 -14.90 -27.50
C ASN A 101 34.25 -15.04 -26.90
N GLY A 102 34.13 -15.07 -25.57
CA GLY A 102 32.87 -15.17 -24.83
C GLY A 102 32.15 -16.52 -24.96
N ARG A 103 32.78 -17.53 -25.57
CA ARG A 103 32.19 -18.86 -25.81
C ARG A 103 32.91 -20.00 -25.10
N GLU A 104 34.20 -19.84 -24.84
CA GLU A 104 35.02 -20.86 -24.17
C GLU A 104 35.46 -20.32 -22.80
N SER A 105 35.24 -21.11 -21.75
CA SER A 105 35.76 -20.83 -20.40
C SER A 105 37.30 -20.91 -20.39
N LEU A 106 37.93 -20.35 -19.35
CA LEU A 106 39.35 -20.61 -19.06
C LEU A 106 39.53 -22.10 -18.77
N THR A 107 40.48 -22.76 -19.43
CA THR A 107 40.71 -24.21 -19.29
C THR A 107 42.16 -24.54 -18.94
N GLU A 108 42.37 -25.66 -18.26
CA GLU A 108 43.69 -26.20 -17.92
C GLU A 108 43.83 -27.61 -18.51
N THR A 109 44.91 -27.84 -19.27
CA THR A 109 45.21 -29.13 -19.92
C THR A 109 46.34 -29.84 -19.18
N LEU A 110 46.05 -31.03 -18.67
CA LEU A 110 46.93 -31.83 -17.83
C LEU A 110 47.38 -33.10 -18.55
N LEU A 111 48.64 -33.53 -18.33
CA LEU A 111 49.09 -34.92 -18.60
C LEU A 111 49.63 -35.55 -17.32
N ILE A 112 48.91 -36.54 -16.83
CA ILE A 112 49.20 -37.19 -15.55
C ILE A 112 49.64 -38.63 -15.78
N THR A 113 50.82 -38.98 -15.31
CA THR A 113 51.28 -40.38 -15.27
C THR A 113 50.90 -41.00 -13.93
N ALA A 114 50.65 -42.31 -13.90
CA ALA A 114 50.22 -43.04 -12.70
C ALA A 114 51.01 -44.34 -12.56
N ALA A 115 51.38 -44.70 -11.33
CA ALA A 115 52.05 -45.97 -11.07
C ALA A 115 51.06 -47.14 -10.93
N GLY A 116 49.79 -46.86 -10.62
CA GLY A 116 48.69 -47.82 -10.60
C GLY A 116 47.37 -47.26 -11.13
N ILE A 117 46.55 -48.12 -11.77
CA ILE A 117 45.20 -47.79 -12.23
C ILE A 117 44.23 -48.91 -11.88
N GLU A 118 43.10 -48.54 -11.28
CA GLU A 118 41.97 -49.41 -10.92
C GLU A 118 40.67 -48.80 -11.49
N ASP A 119 39.94 -49.58 -12.29
CA ASP A 119 38.65 -49.16 -12.87
C ASP A 119 37.53 -49.92 -12.16
N SER A 120 36.50 -49.21 -11.70
CA SER A 120 35.38 -49.79 -10.95
C SER A 120 34.61 -50.88 -11.70
N HIS A 121 34.77 -50.97 -13.02
CA HIS A 121 34.14 -51.99 -13.87
C HIS A 121 35.13 -53.06 -14.37
N SER A 122 36.40 -53.04 -13.95
CA SER A 122 37.45 -53.99 -14.37
C SER A 122 37.96 -54.81 -13.20
N GLN A 123 38.11 -56.12 -13.38
CA GLN A 123 38.87 -56.96 -12.44
C GLN A 123 40.40 -56.84 -12.64
N GLY A 124 40.84 -56.35 -13.79
CA GLY A 124 42.25 -56.15 -14.11
C GLY A 124 42.76 -54.79 -13.63
N LYS A 125 43.96 -54.78 -13.03
CA LYS A 125 44.67 -53.60 -12.56
C LYS A 125 45.94 -53.36 -13.37
N TYR A 126 46.25 -52.10 -13.65
CA TYR A 126 47.56 -51.71 -14.16
C TYR A 126 48.46 -51.35 -12.97
N THR A 127 49.68 -51.88 -12.91
CA THR A 127 50.66 -51.54 -11.87
C THR A 127 52.07 -51.49 -12.45
N THR A 128 52.89 -50.60 -11.91
CA THR A 128 54.33 -50.52 -12.17
C THR A 128 55.11 -50.78 -10.89
N PRO A 129 56.42 -51.09 -10.96
CA PRO A 129 57.26 -51.24 -9.76
C PRO A 129 57.38 -49.97 -8.89
N ARG A 130 56.90 -48.81 -9.38
CA ARG A 130 56.90 -47.54 -8.62
C ARG A 130 55.68 -47.38 -7.71
N ARG A 131 54.69 -48.29 -7.79
CA ARG A 131 53.47 -48.21 -6.98
C ARG A 131 53.78 -48.53 -5.52
N VAL A 132 53.38 -47.63 -4.63
CA VAL A 132 53.46 -47.73 -3.17
C VAL A 132 52.09 -47.61 -2.52
N THR A 133 51.11 -47.01 -3.20
CA THR A 133 49.73 -46.87 -2.72
C THR A 133 48.91 -48.13 -3.06
N GLU A 134 48.27 -48.71 -2.04
CA GLU A 134 47.40 -49.89 -2.19
C GLU A 134 46.09 -49.55 -2.93
N PHE A 135 45.58 -50.51 -3.70
CA PHE A 135 44.26 -50.37 -4.30
C PHE A 135 43.16 -50.58 -3.24
N LEU A 136 41.97 -50.00 -3.43
CA LEU A 136 40.89 -50.16 -2.44
C LEU A 136 40.43 -51.62 -2.36
N SER A 137 40.53 -52.35 -3.48
CA SER A 137 40.28 -53.79 -3.50
C SER A 137 41.42 -54.65 -2.92
N GLU A 138 42.55 -54.05 -2.52
CA GLU A 138 43.65 -54.71 -1.80
C GLU A 138 43.58 -54.52 -0.29
N GLU A 139 42.79 -53.57 0.20
CA GLU A 139 42.56 -53.39 1.63
C GLU A 139 41.77 -54.59 2.18
N ILE A 140 42.39 -55.35 3.10
CA ILE A 140 41.75 -56.47 3.79
C ILE A 140 40.55 -55.92 4.57
N PRO A 141 39.32 -56.45 4.38
CA PRO A 141 38.16 -55.91 5.05
C PRO A 141 38.27 -56.17 6.57
N VAL A 142 38.31 -55.08 7.34
CA VAL A 142 38.01 -55.14 8.76
C VAL A 142 36.53 -55.46 8.87
N THR A 143 36.22 -56.67 9.30
CA THR A 143 34.86 -57.15 9.58
C THR A 143 34.16 -56.23 10.58
N GLY A 144 33.30 -55.37 10.05
CA GLY A 144 32.21 -54.71 10.74
C GLY A 144 31.07 -54.58 9.74
N THR A 145 30.11 -55.50 9.77
CA THR A 145 28.82 -55.31 9.11
C THR A 145 28.06 -54.22 9.86
N GLU A 146 28.26 -52.96 9.49
CA GLU A 146 27.19 -51.98 9.64
C GLU A 146 26.27 -52.19 8.44
N THR A 147 25.10 -52.76 8.69
CA THR A 147 23.95 -52.65 7.79
C THR A 147 23.81 -51.17 7.38
N PRO A 148 23.70 -50.84 6.08
CA PRO A 148 23.46 -49.47 5.64
C PRO A 148 22.25 -48.90 6.38
N GLN A 149 22.46 -47.91 7.24
CA GLN A 149 21.38 -47.34 8.04
C GLN A 149 20.55 -46.41 7.15
N THR A 150 19.25 -46.64 7.12
CA THR A 150 18.30 -45.76 6.43
C THR A 150 18.47 -44.33 6.93
N THR A 151 18.65 -43.37 6.02
CA THR A 151 18.83 -41.96 6.38
C THR A 151 18.04 -41.05 5.45
N ILE A 152 17.37 -40.04 6.00
CA ILE A 152 16.66 -39.02 5.21
C ILE A 152 17.61 -37.85 5.03
N THR A 153 18.11 -37.62 3.82
CA THR A 153 19.22 -36.68 3.56
C THR A 153 18.78 -35.29 3.15
N ARG A 154 17.57 -35.13 2.62
CA ARG A 154 17.03 -33.84 2.18
C ARG A 154 15.51 -33.82 2.21
N ILE A 155 14.93 -32.68 2.56
CA ILE A 155 13.51 -32.37 2.43
C ILE A 155 13.41 -30.92 1.92
N MET A 156 12.70 -30.69 0.82
CA MET A 156 12.54 -29.38 0.20
C MET A 156 11.09 -29.11 -0.17
N TRP A 157 10.68 -27.86 0.00
CA TRP A 157 9.43 -27.35 -0.53
C TRP A 157 9.65 -26.77 -1.92
N ASN A 158 8.71 -26.98 -2.82
CA ASN A 158 8.71 -26.40 -4.16
C ASN A 158 7.36 -25.72 -4.44
N ASN A 159 7.38 -24.63 -5.20
CA ASN A 159 6.18 -23.98 -5.71
C ASN A 159 5.87 -24.57 -7.10
N ASP A 160 4.90 -25.47 -7.16
CA ASP A 160 4.53 -26.17 -8.38
C ASP A 160 3.89 -25.22 -9.42
N GLY A 161 3.15 -24.20 -8.95
CA GLY A 161 2.49 -23.23 -9.82
C GLY A 161 3.47 -22.32 -10.57
N GLU A 162 4.60 -21.98 -9.94
CA GLU A 162 5.60 -21.04 -10.47
C GLU A 162 6.92 -21.73 -10.86
N GLN A 163 7.02 -23.06 -10.70
CA GLN A 163 8.21 -23.87 -10.98
C GLN A 163 9.47 -23.43 -10.19
N GLU A 164 9.28 -23.00 -8.94
CA GLU A 164 10.38 -22.62 -8.06
C GLU A 164 10.75 -23.77 -7.11
N GLU A 165 12.04 -24.03 -6.98
CA GLU A 165 12.57 -25.11 -6.13
C GLU A 165 13.16 -24.58 -4.82
N ASN A 166 13.04 -25.37 -3.75
CA ASN A 166 13.62 -25.08 -2.43
C ASN A 166 13.17 -23.71 -1.85
N ILE A 167 11.86 -23.46 -1.91
CA ILE A 167 11.24 -22.23 -1.42
C ILE A 167 11.23 -22.16 0.12
N THR A 168 11.25 -20.95 0.65
CA THR A 168 11.11 -20.67 2.10
C THR A 168 9.81 -19.95 2.44
N GLU A 169 9.09 -19.46 1.43
CA GLU A 169 7.83 -18.75 1.57
C GLU A 169 6.86 -19.14 0.45
N ILE A 170 5.56 -19.05 0.72
CA ILE A 170 4.49 -19.28 -0.25
C ILE A 170 3.26 -18.44 0.11
N LYS A 171 2.42 -18.09 -0.86
CA LYS A 171 1.14 -17.40 -0.63
C LYS A 171 -0.01 -18.38 -0.54
N TYR A 172 -1.10 -17.93 0.08
CA TYR A 172 -2.39 -18.63 -0.03
C TYR A 172 -2.83 -18.77 -1.50
N ALA A 173 -3.61 -19.81 -1.78
CA ALA A 173 -4.06 -20.28 -3.09
C ALA A 173 -2.95 -20.76 -4.06
N GLN A 174 -1.67 -20.69 -3.69
CA GLN A 174 -0.60 -21.31 -4.48
C GLN A 174 -0.48 -22.81 -4.18
N LYS A 175 0.04 -23.56 -5.16
CA LYS A 175 0.28 -25.00 -5.03
C LYS A 175 1.71 -25.26 -4.59
N VAL A 176 1.84 -26.08 -3.54
CA VAL A 176 3.11 -26.52 -3.01
C VAL A 176 3.28 -28.03 -3.23
N SER A 177 4.50 -28.44 -3.54
CA SER A 177 4.93 -29.83 -3.47
C SER A 177 6.13 -29.96 -2.54
N LEU A 178 6.48 -31.20 -2.22
CA LEU A 178 7.62 -31.51 -1.36
C LEU A 178 8.42 -32.65 -1.95
N ILE A 179 9.73 -32.46 -2.03
CA ILE A 179 10.67 -33.49 -2.45
C ILE A 179 11.52 -33.92 -1.26
N ALA A 180 11.62 -35.23 -1.04
CA ALA A 180 12.51 -35.80 -0.04
C ALA A 180 13.43 -36.87 -0.63
N GLN A 181 14.62 -37.01 -0.06
CA GLN A 181 15.61 -38.01 -0.44
C GLN A 181 15.87 -38.96 0.73
N ILE A 182 15.77 -40.26 0.48
CA ILE A 182 16.08 -41.32 1.43
C ILE A 182 17.21 -42.18 0.88
N GLU A 183 18.27 -42.35 1.66
CA GLU A 183 19.32 -43.32 1.40
C GLU A 183 19.02 -44.64 2.12
N ASN A 184 19.24 -45.76 1.42
CA ASN A 184 18.99 -47.11 1.92
C ASN A 184 17.54 -47.32 2.44
N PRO A 185 16.49 -47.04 1.63
CA PRO A 185 15.11 -47.22 2.06
C PRO A 185 14.79 -48.68 2.41
N MET A 186 14.10 -48.89 3.52
CA MET A 186 13.52 -50.16 3.95
C MET A 186 12.02 -50.17 3.68
N GLY A 187 11.63 -50.59 2.47
CA GLY A 187 10.23 -50.64 2.02
C GLY A 187 9.99 -49.75 0.80
N SER A 188 8.76 -49.76 0.29
CA SER A 188 8.40 -49.06 -0.96
C SER A 188 7.65 -47.74 -0.74
N THR A 189 7.38 -47.36 0.51
CA THR A 189 6.58 -46.16 0.83
C THR A 189 7.16 -45.40 2.01
N ALA A 190 6.96 -44.08 2.03
CA ALA A 190 7.25 -43.22 3.17
C ALA A 190 5.98 -42.49 3.63
N ILE A 191 5.92 -42.17 4.92
CA ILE A 191 4.84 -41.37 5.50
C ILE A 191 5.35 -39.95 5.61
N ILE A 192 4.58 -38.99 5.13
CA ILE A 192 4.87 -37.57 5.29
C ILE A 192 3.72 -36.92 6.03
N THR A 193 4.01 -36.27 7.14
CA THR A 193 3.06 -35.43 7.85
C THR A 193 3.44 -33.96 7.70
N ILE A 194 2.44 -33.10 7.53
CA ILE A 194 2.63 -31.65 7.49
C ILE A 194 1.77 -31.03 8.57
N GLU A 195 2.40 -30.23 9.42
CA GLU A 195 1.77 -29.57 10.56
C GLU A 195 2.09 -28.08 10.52
N LYS A 196 1.23 -27.26 11.13
CA LYS A 196 1.59 -25.88 11.42
C LYS A 196 2.63 -25.87 12.53
N GLU A 197 3.65 -25.01 12.42
CA GLU A 197 4.74 -24.89 13.41
C GLU A 197 4.21 -24.59 14.82
N ASP A 198 3.08 -23.88 14.92
CA ASP A 198 2.43 -23.55 16.20
C ASP A 198 1.45 -24.64 16.70
N GLY A 199 1.29 -25.74 15.96
CA GLY A 199 0.40 -26.85 16.29
C GLY A 199 -1.10 -26.56 16.13
N THR A 200 -1.47 -25.43 15.53
CA THR A 200 -2.89 -25.09 15.29
C THR A 200 -3.51 -25.94 14.19
N GLU A 201 -4.84 -25.97 14.14
CA GLU A 201 -5.55 -26.73 13.12
C GLU A 201 -5.52 -26.05 11.75
N PHE A 202 -5.69 -26.87 10.70
CA PHE A 202 -5.92 -26.40 9.33
C PHE A 202 -7.39 -26.11 9.09
N GLU A 203 -8.27 -27.02 9.52
CA GLU A 203 -9.72 -26.93 9.44
C GLU A 203 -10.41 -28.13 10.12
N ASN A 204 -11.64 -27.96 10.61
CA ASN A 204 -12.52 -29.06 11.05
C ASN A 204 -11.88 -30.04 12.08
N GLY A 205 -11.05 -29.56 13.01
CA GLY A 205 -10.36 -30.40 13.99
C GLY A 205 -9.05 -31.03 13.50
N LYS A 206 -8.63 -30.77 12.25
CA LYS A 206 -7.47 -31.43 11.62
C LYS A 206 -6.19 -30.63 11.88
N THR A 207 -5.28 -31.17 12.68
CA THR A 207 -3.98 -30.53 13.03
C THR A 207 -2.82 -30.96 12.13
N GLN A 208 -2.98 -32.03 11.35
CA GLN A 208 -1.95 -32.55 10.45
C GLN A 208 -2.54 -32.96 9.10
N LEU A 209 -1.80 -32.72 8.02
CA LEU A 209 -2.01 -33.37 6.73
C LEU A 209 -1.10 -34.60 6.68
N SER A 210 -1.58 -35.71 6.11
CA SER A 210 -0.80 -36.95 6.04
C SER A 210 -0.86 -37.50 4.63
N PHE A 211 0.32 -37.82 4.09
CA PHE A 211 0.54 -38.36 2.77
C PHE A 211 1.30 -39.68 2.91
N THR A 212 1.05 -40.59 1.98
CA THR A 212 1.81 -41.84 1.84
C THR A 212 2.18 -41.95 0.39
N GLU A 213 3.48 -41.79 0.11
CA GLU A 213 4.00 -41.72 -1.24
C GLU A 213 4.96 -42.88 -1.48
N GLU A 214 5.02 -43.34 -2.73
CA GLU A 214 5.95 -44.38 -3.15
C GLU A 214 7.37 -43.83 -3.21
N ILE A 215 8.33 -44.66 -2.80
CA ILE A 215 9.76 -44.35 -2.88
C ILE A 215 10.25 -44.85 -4.24
N ALA A 216 10.71 -43.93 -5.09
CA ALA A 216 11.29 -44.28 -6.39
C ALA A 216 12.58 -45.12 -6.22
N GLU A 217 13.03 -45.79 -7.30
CA GLU A 217 14.20 -46.70 -7.26
C GLU A 217 15.48 -46.05 -6.71
N GLU A 218 15.60 -44.72 -6.79
CA GLU A 218 16.74 -43.93 -6.29
C GLU A 218 16.51 -43.31 -4.89
N GLY A 219 15.43 -43.66 -4.20
CA GLY A 219 15.13 -43.14 -2.86
C GLY A 219 14.44 -41.77 -2.82
N PHE A 220 14.04 -41.23 -3.98
CA PHE A 220 13.28 -39.99 -4.08
C PHE A 220 11.81 -40.20 -3.73
N ILE A 221 11.25 -39.20 -3.07
CA ILE A 221 9.83 -39.07 -2.79
C ILE A 221 9.39 -37.70 -3.27
N GLU A 222 8.26 -37.66 -3.96
CA GLU A 222 7.60 -36.43 -4.36
C GLU A 222 6.15 -36.48 -3.89
N ILE A 223 5.74 -35.47 -3.11
CA ILE A 223 4.34 -35.32 -2.71
C ILE A 223 3.56 -34.73 -3.86
N THR A 224 2.38 -35.29 -4.13
CA THR A 224 1.42 -34.72 -5.08
C THR A 224 1.12 -33.25 -4.72
N PRO A 225 1.30 -32.28 -5.66
CA PRO A 225 1.08 -30.87 -5.37
C PRO A 225 -0.31 -30.60 -4.78
N PHE A 226 -0.35 -29.84 -3.69
CA PHE A 226 -1.59 -29.45 -3.02
C PHE A 226 -1.64 -27.93 -2.81
N GLU A 227 -2.84 -27.38 -2.71
CA GLU A 227 -3.05 -25.94 -2.55
C GLU A 227 -2.97 -25.51 -1.09
N ILE A 228 -2.30 -24.39 -0.82
CA ILE A 228 -2.35 -23.70 0.46
C ILE A 228 -3.68 -22.96 0.56
N GLN A 229 -4.64 -23.50 1.30
CA GLN A 229 -6.02 -23.01 1.22
C GLN A 229 -6.20 -21.70 2.00
N GLU A 230 -6.87 -20.70 1.41
CA GLU A 230 -7.13 -19.40 2.06
C GLU A 230 -7.78 -19.52 3.44
N ARG A 231 -8.70 -20.49 3.61
CA ARG A 231 -9.39 -20.73 4.88
C ARG A 231 -8.48 -21.14 6.04
N TRP A 232 -7.26 -21.60 5.77
CA TRP A 232 -6.31 -21.92 6.85
C TRP A 232 -5.90 -20.67 7.65
N GLU A 233 -6.03 -19.47 7.05
CA GLU A 233 -5.78 -18.20 7.73
C GLU A 233 -6.74 -17.99 8.92
N GLU A 234 -7.95 -18.55 8.88
CA GLU A 234 -8.95 -18.38 9.96
C GLU A 234 -8.55 -19.11 11.26
N PHE A 235 -7.64 -20.07 11.17
CA PHE A 235 -7.24 -20.94 12.28
C PHE A 235 -5.85 -20.60 12.85
N LYS A 236 -5.18 -19.57 12.33
CA LYS A 236 -3.85 -19.18 12.80
C LYS A 236 -3.92 -18.53 14.18
N THR A 237 -2.89 -18.78 15.00
CA THR A 237 -2.72 -18.05 16.27
C THR A 237 -1.57 -17.04 16.23
N ALA A 238 -0.64 -17.21 15.31
CA ALA A 238 0.44 -16.26 15.02
C ALA A 238 0.10 -15.32 13.85
N ASP A 239 0.80 -14.19 13.73
CA ASP A 239 0.61 -13.24 12.63
C ASP A 239 0.93 -13.87 11.26
N ILE A 240 1.90 -14.79 11.22
CA ILE A 240 2.38 -15.51 10.04
C ILE A 240 2.34 -17.02 10.34
N ASP A 241 1.65 -17.78 9.50
CA ASP A 241 1.62 -19.25 9.58
C ASP A 241 2.92 -19.83 9.01
N LYS A 242 3.39 -20.94 9.58
CA LYS A 242 4.49 -21.71 9.00
C LYS A 242 4.15 -23.20 8.99
N LEU A 243 4.61 -23.90 7.95
CA LEU A 243 4.44 -25.34 7.81
C LEU A 243 5.76 -26.06 8.03
N ILE A 244 5.73 -27.16 8.77
CA ILE A 244 6.84 -28.09 8.90
C ILE A 244 6.36 -29.44 8.38
N ALA A 245 7.14 -30.03 7.47
CA ALA A 245 6.92 -31.38 7.02
C ALA A 245 7.85 -32.34 7.76
N LYS A 246 7.32 -33.47 8.19
CA LYS A 246 8.08 -34.56 8.79
C LYS A 246 7.97 -35.78 7.90
N VAL A 247 9.11 -36.27 7.42
CA VAL A 247 9.20 -37.52 6.65
C VAL A 247 9.62 -38.62 7.61
N GLU A 248 8.87 -39.72 7.62
CA GLU A 248 9.14 -40.90 8.43
C GLU A 248 9.29 -42.15 7.56
N HIS A 249 10.40 -42.86 7.73
CA HIS A 249 10.66 -44.11 7.02
C HIS A 249 11.67 -44.98 7.77
N GLY A 250 11.42 -46.29 7.84
CA GLY A 250 12.36 -47.25 8.45
C GLY A 250 12.71 -47.00 9.93
N GLY A 251 11.84 -46.31 10.69
CA GLY A 251 12.08 -45.91 12.07
C GLY A 251 12.92 -44.64 12.25
N VAL A 252 13.32 -44.00 11.15
CA VAL A 252 13.99 -42.70 11.14
C VAL A 252 13.00 -41.62 10.70
N SER A 253 13.12 -40.43 11.30
CA SER A 253 12.31 -39.28 10.94
C SER A 253 13.16 -38.02 10.79
N ARG A 254 12.79 -37.14 9.86
CA ARG A 254 13.43 -35.84 9.69
C ARG A 254 12.39 -34.77 9.36
N GLU A 255 12.61 -33.57 9.90
CA GLU A 255 11.79 -32.39 9.62
C GLU A 255 12.41 -31.53 8.52
N SER A 256 11.55 -30.88 7.74
CA SER A 256 11.92 -29.85 6.77
C SER A 256 12.31 -28.55 7.48
N ALA A 257 12.91 -27.62 6.72
CA ALA A 257 12.84 -26.22 7.12
C ALA A 257 11.37 -25.74 7.13
N ALA A 258 11.07 -24.76 7.97
CA ALA A 258 9.74 -24.18 8.03
C ALA A 258 9.43 -23.37 6.76
N LEU A 259 8.29 -23.65 6.12
CA LEU A 259 7.76 -22.89 4.99
C LEU A 259 6.82 -21.80 5.51
N GLN A 260 7.14 -20.52 5.27
CA GLN A 260 6.29 -19.42 5.70
C GLN A 260 5.10 -19.22 4.74
N ILE A 261 3.90 -19.08 5.27
CA ILE A 261 2.72 -18.71 4.48
C ILE A 261 2.50 -17.20 4.59
N ILE A 262 2.74 -16.49 3.49
CA ILE A 262 2.56 -15.03 3.40
C ILE A 262 1.06 -14.73 3.32
N PRO A 263 0.48 -14.04 4.32
CA PRO A 263 -0.92 -13.66 4.30
C PRO A 263 -1.24 -12.64 3.20
N PRO A 264 -2.50 -12.60 2.72
CA PRO A 264 -2.91 -11.55 1.80
C PRO A 264 -2.79 -10.17 2.49
N PRO A 265 -2.39 -9.13 1.75
CA PRO A 265 -2.22 -7.80 2.32
C PRO A 265 -3.56 -7.24 2.77
N LYS A 266 -3.58 -6.62 3.95
CA LYS A 266 -4.71 -5.80 4.41
C LYS A 266 -4.37 -4.33 4.24
N VAL A 267 -5.14 -3.63 3.40
CA VAL A 267 -4.86 -2.23 3.04
C VAL A 267 -6.02 -1.33 3.44
N LEU A 268 -5.69 -0.18 4.02
CA LEU A 268 -6.63 0.90 4.31
C LEU A 268 -6.17 2.17 3.60
N VAL A 269 -7.06 2.77 2.81
CA VAL A 269 -6.86 4.08 2.18
C VAL A 269 -7.95 5.05 2.65
N ASN A 270 -7.52 6.10 3.36
CA ASN A 270 -8.36 7.20 3.82
C ASN A 270 -8.09 8.46 2.99
N PHE A 271 -9.17 9.12 2.56
CA PHE A 271 -9.08 10.40 1.83
C PHE A 271 -9.19 11.57 2.80
N ARG A 272 -8.33 12.58 2.64
CA ARG A 272 -8.36 13.85 3.38
C ARG A 272 -8.19 15.01 2.40
N THR A 273 -8.59 16.21 2.82
CA THR A 273 -8.34 17.41 2.01
C THR A 273 -6.84 17.60 1.77
N GLY A 274 -6.47 18.19 0.63
CA GLY A 274 -5.09 18.60 0.37
C GLY A 274 -4.58 19.68 1.33
N ASN A 275 -3.27 19.91 1.37
CA ASN A 275 -2.63 20.88 2.25
C ASN A 275 -3.04 22.33 1.92
N GLY A 276 -3.27 22.60 0.64
CA GLY A 276 -3.70 23.91 0.14
C GLY A 276 -5.19 24.21 0.27
N TYR A 277 -5.98 23.28 0.80
CA TYR A 277 -7.43 23.39 0.87
C TYR A 277 -7.87 24.61 1.67
N LYS A 278 -8.71 25.46 1.07
CA LYS A 278 -9.26 26.68 1.67
C LYS A 278 -10.79 26.76 1.55
N GLY A 279 -11.43 25.62 1.23
CA GLY A 279 -12.88 25.52 1.10
C GLY A 279 -13.40 25.64 -0.33
N GLU A 280 -12.57 25.45 -1.35
CA GLU A 280 -12.93 25.62 -2.77
C GLU A 280 -13.88 24.55 -3.34
N TYR A 281 -14.09 23.45 -2.62
CA TYR A 281 -15.08 22.40 -2.87
C TYR A 281 -15.55 21.85 -1.51
N GLY A 282 -16.66 21.12 -1.48
CA GLY A 282 -17.17 20.56 -0.22
C GLY A 282 -16.52 19.23 0.07
N PHE A 283 -15.97 19.06 1.27
CA PHE A 283 -15.39 17.79 1.68
C PHE A 283 -15.64 17.58 3.17
N ASP A 284 -16.23 16.44 3.51
CA ASP A 284 -16.50 16.10 4.90
C ASP A 284 -16.13 14.65 5.21
N TRP A 285 -15.62 14.46 6.42
CA TRP A 285 -15.27 13.18 7.00
C TRP A 285 -15.41 13.27 8.52
N LEU A 286 -15.70 12.16 9.18
CA LEU A 286 -15.73 12.12 10.64
C LEU A 286 -14.31 12.39 11.18
N ARG A 287 -14.10 13.56 11.81
CA ARG A 287 -12.77 14.00 12.23
C ARG A 287 -12.21 13.10 13.35
N MET A 288 -10.96 12.71 13.18
CA MET A 288 -10.24 11.78 14.07
C MET A 288 -8.91 12.37 14.58
N ALA A 289 -8.69 13.68 14.42
CA ALA A 289 -7.42 14.35 14.73
C ALA A 289 -6.21 13.72 14.03
N ASP A 290 -6.40 13.26 12.80
CA ASP A 290 -5.37 12.50 12.11
C ASP A 290 -4.50 13.39 11.19
N THR A 291 -5.01 14.52 10.68
CA THR A 291 -4.34 15.31 9.63
C THR A 291 -3.29 16.29 10.14
N GLY A 292 -3.25 16.54 11.45
CA GLY A 292 -2.42 17.61 12.03
C GLY A 292 -2.86 19.03 11.65
N LYS A 293 -3.94 19.20 10.87
CA LYS A 293 -4.48 20.52 10.52
C LYS A 293 -5.18 21.13 11.72
N LYS A 294 -5.06 22.45 11.86
CA LYS A 294 -5.85 23.21 12.84
C LYS A 294 -7.34 22.99 12.58
N GLY A 295 -8.09 22.64 13.62
CA GLY A 295 -9.53 22.37 13.53
C GLY A 295 -9.89 20.92 13.19
N ASP A 296 -8.93 20.08 12.81
CA ASP A 296 -9.09 18.62 12.82
C ASP A 296 -8.78 18.10 14.22
N VAL A 297 -9.78 18.18 15.08
CA VAL A 297 -9.79 17.61 16.43
C VAL A 297 -10.66 16.36 16.44
N PHE A 298 -10.43 15.45 17.37
CA PHE A 298 -11.20 14.21 17.42
C PHE A 298 -12.62 14.54 17.86
N TYR A 299 -13.59 14.39 16.96
CA TYR A 299 -14.98 14.81 17.24
C TYR A 299 -15.59 14.08 18.41
N LYS A 300 -15.13 12.85 18.71
CA LYS A 300 -15.57 12.13 19.90
C LYS A 300 -15.38 12.96 21.18
N ASP A 301 -14.30 13.74 21.26
CA ASP A 301 -13.94 14.47 22.48
C ASP A 301 -14.70 15.80 22.61
N ILE A 302 -15.22 16.34 21.51
CA ILE A 302 -15.77 17.70 21.45
C ILE A 302 -17.23 17.76 20.95
N ILE A 303 -17.91 16.63 20.77
CA ILE A 303 -19.35 16.59 20.43
C ILE A 303 -20.20 16.32 21.67
N GLY A 304 -21.31 17.03 21.82
CA GLY A 304 -22.02 17.06 23.10
C GLY A 304 -23.20 18.01 23.13
N SER A 305 -23.37 18.70 24.25
CA SER A 305 -24.40 19.74 24.47
C SER A 305 -23.95 20.72 25.55
N TYR A 306 -24.61 21.88 25.67
CA TYR A 306 -24.31 22.84 26.74
C TYR A 306 -25.29 22.73 27.91
N ALA A 307 -24.82 22.28 29.07
CA ALA A 307 -25.57 22.30 30.31
C ALA A 307 -25.21 23.56 31.12
N THR A 308 -26.15 24.50 31.25
CA THR A 308 -25.95 25.74 32.03
C THR A 308 -24.68 26.51 31.63
N SER A 309 -24.42 26.60 30.32
CA SER A 309 -23.24 27.23 29.69
C SER A 309 -21.92 26.44 29.73
N ASN A 310 -21.87 25.28 30.39
CA ASN A 310 -20.70 24.39 30.33
C ASN A 310 -20.92 23.30 29.29
N PHE A 311 -19.91 23.05 28.47
CA PHE A 311 -19.96 21.97 27.48
C PHE A 311 -19.86 20.60 28.16
N VAL A 312 -20.70 19.65 27.74
CA VAL A 312 -20.71 18.26 28.21
C VAL A 312 -20.64 17.33 27.01
N GLN A 313 -19.57 16.54 26.92
CA GLN A 313 -19.32 15.57 25.85
C GLN A 313 -20.35 14.42 25.87
N SER A 314 -20.66 13.86 24.69
CA SER A 314 -21.61 12.75 24.54
C SER A 314 -21.19 11.75 23.45
N ASP A 315 -20.80 10.54 23.88
CA ASP A 315 -20.52 9.40 22.99
C ASP A 315 -21.76 9.03 22.15
N ALA A 316 -22.97 9.21 22.68
CA ALA A 316 -24.20 8.94 21.96
C ALA A 316 -24.40 9.90 20.77
N GLU A 317 -24.04 11.18 20.93
CA GLU A 317 -24.08 12.15 19.83
C GLU A 317 -23.02 11.83 18.77
N TYR A 318 -21.82 11.40 19.19
CA TYR A 318 -20.79 10.95 18.25
C TYR A 318 -21.27 9.78 17.38
N VAL A 319 -21.93 8.77 17.98
CA VAL A 319 -22.51 7.64 17.25
C VAL A 319 -23.62 8.10 16.30
N LYS A 320 -24.47 9.06 16.70
CA LYS A 320 -25.51 9.63 15.82
C LYS A 320 -24.91 10.37 14.63
N LEU A 321 -23.85 11.15 14.83
CA LEU A 321 -23.12 11.81 13.75
C LEU A 321 -22.51 10.79 12.80
N GLY A 322 -21.89 9.74 13.34
CA GLY A 322 -21.32 8.65 12.54
C GLY A 322 -22.33 8.03 11.57
N LYS A 323 -23.59 7.84 12.00
CA LYS A 323 -24.67 7.32 11.16
C LYS A 323 -25.06 8.22 9.97
N LYS A 324 -24.52 9.43 9.87
CA LYS A 324 -24.66 10.29 8.67
C LYS A 324 -23.70 9.91 7.54
N PHE A 325 -22.74 9.02 7.80
CA PHE A 325 -21.78 8.53 6.82
C PHE A 325 -22.10 7.08 6.45
N GLU A 326 -21.72 6.69 5.22
CA GLU A 326 -21.68 5.27 4.87
C GLU A 326 -20.54 4.61 5.65
N MET A 327 -20.81 3.42 6.19
CA MET A 327 -19.92 2.72 7.11
C MET A 327 -19.77 1.23 6.75
N PRO A 328 -19.12 0.89 5.62
CA PRO A 328 -18.82 -0.50 5.29
C PRO A 328 -17.83 -1.11 6.29
N GLN A 329 -17.61 -2.42 6.17
CA GLN A 329 -16.65 -3.13 7.00
C GLN A 329 -15.25 -2.52 6.87
N HIS A 330 -14.56 -2.29 7.99
CA HIS A 330 -13.20 -1.76 7.95
C HIS A 330 -12.25 -2.80 7.34
N PRO A 331 -11.41 -2.43 6.34
CA PRO A 331 -10.64 -3.40 5.56
C PRO A 331 -9.53 -4.11 6.37
N ILE A 332 -9.01 -3.45 7.41
CA ILE A 332 -8.01 -4.03 8.30
C ILE A 332 -8.59 -4.60 9.61
N LYS A 333 -9.68 -4.05 10.13
CA LYS A 333 -10.16 -4.31 11.49
C LYS A 333 -11.53 -4.97 11.45
N ALA A 334 -11.61 -6.25 11.82
CA ALA A 334 -12.85 -7.02 11.75
C ALA A 334 -14.01 -6.44 12.61
N ASN A 335 -13.71 -5.78 13.72
CA ASN A 335 -14.71 -5.23 14.64
C ASN A 335 -14.92 -3.71 14.49
N ASP A 336 -14.45 -3.10 13.40
CA ASP A 336 -14.53 -1.66 13.17
C ASP A 336 -15.23 -1.35 11.82
N LYS A 337 -15.59 -0.08 11.60
CA LYS A 337 -16.21 0.37 10.35
C LYS A 337 -15.34 1.42 9.66
N TYR A 338 -15.29 1.35 8.33
CA TYR A 338 -14.64 2.37 7.52
C TYR A 338 -15.62 3.54 7.35
N VAL A 339 -15.24 4.76 7.71
CA VAL A 339 -16.11 5.93 7.50
C VAL A 339 -15.86 6.52 6.12
N VAL A 340 -16.83 6.42 5.23
CA VAL A 340 -16.72 6.93 3.86
C VAL A 340 -16.81 8.46 3.86
N PRO A 341 -15.74 9.20 3.50
CA PRO A 341 -15.81 10.64 3.32
C PRO A 341 -16.73 11.03 2.15
N VAL A 342 -17.22 12.26 2.19
CA VAL A 342 -18.16 12.81 1.21
C VAL A 342 -17.55 14.03 0.52
N LEU A 343 -17.56 14.04 -0.80
CA LEU A 343 -17.10 15.11 -1.67
C LEU A 343 -18.29 15.73 -2.42
N ALA A 344 -18.44 17.03 -2.33
CA ALA A 344 -19.31 17.85 -3.15
C ALA A 344 -18.46 18.62 -4.15
N LEU A 345 -18.51 18.23 -5.42
CA LEU A 345 -17.69 18.80 -6.49
C LEU A 345 -18.56 19.18 -7.68
N LEU A 346 -18.55 20.45 -8.06
CA LEU A 346 -19.29 20.93 -9.23
C LEU A 346 -18.64 20.46 -10.55
N PRO A 347 -19.40 20.35 -11.66
CA PRO A 347 -18.83 20.05 -12.97
C PRO A 347 -17.70 21.02 -13.34
N THR A 348 -16.70 20.50 -14.06
CA THR A 348 -15.46 21.17 -14.46
C THR A 348 -14.56 21.64 -13.31
N LYS A 349 -14.85 21.24 -12.06
CA LYS A 349 -14.01 21.55 -10.90
C LYS A 349 -13.10 20.38 -10.54
N LYS A 350 -12.07 20.71 -9.76
CA LYS A 350 -11.05 19.77 -9.29
C LYS A 350 -11.00 19.76 -7.77
N ALA A 351 -10.67 18.62 -7.22
CA ALA A 351 -10.33 18.43 -5.81
C ALA A 351 -8.98 17.74 -5.70
N THR A 352 -8.07 18.26 -4.89
CA THR A 352 -6.77 17.65 -4.60
C THR A 352 -6.81 17.09 -3.18
N LEU A 353 -6.51 15.81 -3.03
CA LEU A 353 -6.68 15.05 -1.80
C LEU A 353 -5.35 14.46 -1.33
N THR A 354 -5.16 14.48 -0.02
CA THR A 354 -4.12 13.72 0.67
C THR A 354 -4.66 12.34 1.00
N LEU A 355 -3.85 11.31 0.77
CA LEU A 355 -4.20 9.93 1.11
C LEU A 355 -3.45 9.48 2.35
N LYS A 356 -4.11 8.70 3.19
CA LYS A 356 -3.49 7.99 4.30
C LYS A 356 -3.62 6.52 4.08
N VAL A 357 -2.48 5.88 3.88
CA VAL A 357 -2.36 4.48 3.51
C VAL A 357 -1.80 3.72 4.71
N GLU A 358 -2.45 2.62 5.09
CA GLU A 358 -1.91 1.63 6.03
C GLU A 358 -1.93 0.28 5.34
N VAL A 359 -0.76 -0.36 5.22
CA VAL A 359 -0.58 -1.70 4.68
C VAL A 359 -0.15 -2.62 5.82
N LYS A 360 -0.83 -3.75 5.98
CA LYS A 360 -0.56 -4.77 7.00
C LYS A 360 -0.47 -6.16 6.40
N ASP A 361 0.13 -7.04 7.19
CA ASP A 361 0.30 -8.48 6.96
C ASP A 361 1.30 -8.82 5.84
N ALA A 362 1.20 -8.19 4.66
CA ALA A 362 2.18 -8.30 3.58
C ALA A 362 2.18 -7.04 2.68
N ASP A 363 3.16 -6.94 1.79
CA ASP A 363 3.19 -5.92 0.73
C ASP A 363 2.08 -6.17 -0.30
N ALA A 364 1.39 -5.09 -0.71
CA ALA A 364 0.40 -5.15 -1.77
C ALA A 364 1.08 -5.15 -3.15
N GLN A 365 0.55 -5.91 -4.10
CA GLN A 365 1.05 -5.86 -5.49
C GLN A 365 0.45 -4.67 -6.24
N LYS A 366 -0.82 -4.39 -5.98
CA LYS A 366 -1.59 -3.37 -6.68
C LYS A 366 -2.62 -2.72 -5.77
N ILE A 367 -2.75 -1.40 -5.87
CA ILE A 367 -3.78 -0.63 -5.15
C ILE A 367 -4.42 0.34 -6.15
N GLU A 368 -5.59 -0.02 -6.67
CA GLU A 368 -6.22 0.66 -7.81
C GLU A 368 -7.45 1.47 -7.43
N TYR A 369 -7.70 2.54 -8.19
CA TYR A 369 -8.97 3.27 -8.12
C TYR A 369 -10.01 2.66 -9.06
N LYS A 370 -11.20 2.35 -8.55
CA LYS A 370 -12.39 1.97 -9.32
C LYS A 370 -13.39 3.12 -9.32
N TYR A 371 -13.70 3.64 -10.51
CA TYR A 371 -14.61 4.78 -10.69
C TYR A 371 -15.13 4.85 -12.13
N ASP A 372 -16.22 5.59 -12.33
CA ASP A 372 -16.77 5.84 -13.67
C ASP A 372 -15.99 6.97 -14.38
N LYS A 373 -15.23 6.58 -15.40
CA LYS A 373 -14.42 7.47 -16.25
C LYS A 373 -15.27 8.42 -17.11
N THR A 374 -16.58 8.23 -17.17
CA THR A 374 -17.52 9.15 -17.82
C THR A 374 -17.66 10.46 -17.04
N TYR A 375 -17.56 10.39 -15.70
CA TYR A 375 -17.80 11.52 -14.80
C TYR A 375 -16.52 12.09 -14.20
N PHE A 376 -15.49 11.26 -14.05
CA PHE A 376 -14.24 11.69 -13.42
C PHE A 376 -13.02 11.41 -14.28
N LYS A 377 -12.02 12.28 -14.12
CA LYS A 377 -10.65 12.04 -14.52
C LYS A 377 -9.76 12.15 -13.28
N LEU A 378 -9.04 11.07 -12.97
CA LEU A 378 -7.99 11.08 -11.96
C LEU A 378 -6.65 11.33 -12.62
N ASP A 379 -5.74 12.02 -11.93
CA ASP A 379 -4.35 12.21 -12.38
C ASP A 379 -3.49 10.94 -12.18
N LYS A 380 -3.95 10.00 -11.36
CA LYS A 380 -3.31 8.70 -11.10
C LYS A 380 -4.29 7.55 -11.25
N SER A 381 -3.80 6.40 -11.72
CA SER A 381 -4.57 5.15 -11.84
C SER A 381 -4.46 4.24 -10.60
N GLU A 382 -3.41 4.42 -9.81
CA GLU A 382 -3.11 3.61 -8.62
C GLU A 382 -2.49 4.45 -7.49
N VAL A 383 -2.56 3.93 -6.27
CA VAL A 383 -1.87 4.47 -5.09
C VAL A 383 -0.40 4.03 -5.13
N SER A 384 0.52 4.96 -4.88
CA SER A 384 1.96 4.71 -5.03
C SER A 384 2.60 3.89 -3.89
N HIS A 385 2.09 4.01 -2.66
CA HIS A 385 2.63 3.31 -1.50
C HIS A 385 1.97 1.94 -1.33
N LYS A 386 2.78 0.88 -1.42
CA LYS A 386 2.31 -0.53 -1.42
C LYS A 386 2.98 -1.41 -0.35
N THR A 387 4.01 -0.90 0.31
CA THR A 387 4.82 -1.65 1.28
C THR A 387 4.22 -1.58 2.67
N LEU A 388 4.51 -2.57 3.52
CA LEU A 388 4.13 -2.62 4.93
C LEU A 388 4.35 -1.30 5.68
N GLY A 389 3.37 -0.90 6.48
CA GLY A 389 3.42 0.27 7.35
C GLY A 389 2.41 1.35 7.01
N LYS A 390 2.60 2.53 7.61
CA LYS A 390 1.73 3.70 7.44
C LYS A 390 2.43 4.78 6.64
N LYS A 391 1.72 5.37 5.68
CA LYS A 391 2.22 6.49 4.89
C LYS A 391 1.13 7.51 4.63
N GLU A 392 1.46 8.77 4.87
CA GLU A 392 0.71 9.89 4.31
C GLU A 392 1.30 10.26 2.94
N LEU A 393 0.42 10.35 1.95
CA LEU A 393 0.71 10.81 0.60
C LEU A 393 0.03 12.17 0.43
N ALA A 394 0.78 13.23 0.72
CA ALA A 394 0.31 14.60 0.68
C ALA A 394 -0.05 15.04 -0.75
N ASP A 395 -1.23 15.63 -0.93
CA ASP A 395 -1.72 16.17 -2.21
C ASP A 395 -1.59 15.16 -3.38
N ASP A 396 -1.75 13.87 -3.08
CA ASP A 396 -1.37 12.78 -3.98
C ASP A 396 -2.39 12.53 -5.10
N LEU A 397 -3.67 12.80 -4.86
CA LEU A 397 -4.73 12.50 -5.84
C LEU A 397 -5.49 13.76 -6.24
N THR A 398 -5.53 14.05 -7.54
CA THR A 398 -6.40 15.08 -8.11
C THR A 398 -7.58 14.44 -8.84
N ILE A 399 -8.79 14.76 -8.38
CA ILE A 399 -10.06 14.36 -9.00
C ILE A 399 -10.60 15.54 -9.81
N GLU A 400 -10.80 15.37 -11.10
CA GLU A 400 -11.51 16.31 -11.96
C GLU A 400 -12.91 15.77 -12.28
N CYS A 401 -13.97 16.54 -11.97
CA CYS A 401 -15.32 16.23 -12.40
C CYS A 401 -15.52 16.75 -13.83
N ILE A 402 -15.56 15.85 -14.81
CA ILE A 402 -15.61 16.20 -16.23
C ILE A 402 -17.03 16.27 -16.78
N LYS A 403 -18.01 15.63 -16.12
CA LYS A 403 -19.41 15.62 -16.52
C LYS A 403 -20.32 15.53 -15.30
N GLU A 404 -21.50 16.14 -15.40
CA GLU A 404 -22.53 16.06 -14.37
C GLU A 404 -23.22 14.68 -14.32
N PHE A 405 -23.76 14.31 -13.15
CA PHE A 405 -24.40 13.02 -12.91
C PHE A 405 -25.56 13.12 -11.90
N THR A 406 -26.58 12.27 -12.09
CA THR A 406 -27.87 12.35 -11.39
C THR A 406 -27.95 11.56 -10.08
N THR A 407 -27.04 10.60 -9.88
CA THR A 407 -26.97 9.77 -8.67
C THR A 407 -25.57 9.84 -8.11
N ASP A 408 -25.45 9.79 -6.78
CA ASP A 408 -24.16 9.76 -6.10
C ASP A 408 -23.23 8.72 -6.75
N GLN A 409 -21.98 9.11 -6.94
CA GLN A 409 -20.94 8.26 -7.51
C GLN A 409 -19.90 7.92 -6.45
N PHE A 410 -19.07 6.93 -6.74
CA PHE A 410 -18.04 6.47 -5.82
C PHE A 410 -16.70 6.36 -6.53
N ILE A 411 -15.65 6.71 -5.79
CA ILE A 411 -14.28 6.34 -6.11
C ILE A 411 -13.87 5.33 -5.05
N GLU A 412 -13.85 4.06 -5.41
CA GLU A 412 -13.44 2.96 -4.54
C GLU A 412 -11.96 2.64 -4.76
N VAL A 413 -11.31 2.16 -3.71
CA VAL A 413 -9.91 1.70 -3.74
C VAL A 413 -9.91 0.22 -3.45
N GLU A 414 -9.29 -0.55 -4.33
CA GLU A 414 -9.08 -1.98 -4.16
C GLU A 414 -7.59 -2.30 -4.09
N ALA A 415 -7.18 -3.06 -3.08
CA ALA A 415 -5.84 -3.63 -2.99
C ALA A 415 -5.91 -5.12 -3.31
N ASP A 416 -5.24 -5.54 -4.39
CA ASP A 416 -5.22 -6.93 -4.86
C ASP A 416 -6.63 -7.58 -4.94
N GLY A 417 -7.61 -6.80 -5.42
CA GLY A 417 -9.01 -7.21 -5.57
C GLY A 417 -9.86 -7.16 -4.30
N LYS A 418 -9.31 -6.75 -3.16
CA LYS A 418 -10.03 -6.57 -1.89
C LYS A 418 -10.28 -5.09 -1.60
N PHE A 419 -11.43 -4.79 -1.00
CA PHE A 419 -11.80 -3.43 -0.59
C PHE A 419 -10.72 -2.80 0.32
N ALA A 420 -10.28 -1.59 0.00
CA ALA A 420 -9.27 -0.86 0.75
C ALA A 420 -9.69 0.56 1.14
N GLY A 421 -10.68 1.15 0.46
CA GLY A 421 -11.17 2.49 0.78
C GLY A 421 -12.26 2.95 -0.17
N LYS A 422 -12.93 4.05 0.17
CA LYS A 422 -14.04 4.59 -0.63
C LYS A 422 -14.23 6.08 -0.39
N LEU A 423 -14.54 6.81 -1.44
CA LEU A 423 -14.96 8.21 -1.41
C LEU A 423 -16.32 8.33 -2.09
N LYS A 424 -17.29 8.92 -1.40
CA LYS A 424 -18.59 9.26 -1.97
C LYS A 424 -18.52 10.64 -2.63
N VAL A 425 -18.97 10.74 -3.88
CA VAL A 425 -19.13 12.03 -4.59
C VAL A 425 -20.61 12.30 -4.82
N LEU A 426 -21.11 13.41 -4.30
CA LEU A 426 -22.53 13.77 -4.37
C LEU A 426 -22.99 14.04 -5.80
N ALA A 427 -24.19 13.59 -6.15
CA ALA A 427 -24.88 13.93 -7.39
C ALA A 427 -24.87 15.44 -7.63
N ASN A 428 -24.54 15.86 -8.85
CA ASN A 428 -24.24 17.25 -9.15
C ASN A 428 -24.83 17.75 -10.47
N ASP A 429 -25.75 17.02 -11.09
CA ASP A 429 -26.57 17.52 -12.19
C ASP A 429 -27.47 18.67 -11.74
N LYS A 430 -28.10 19.36 -12.70
CA LYS A 430 -28.96 20.53 -12.41
C LYS A 430 -30.00 20.27 -11.32
N ALA A 431 -30.62 19.08 -11.30
CA ALA A 431 -31.64 18.75 -10.30
C ALA A 431 -31.06 18.63 -8.87
N ASN A 432 -29.75 18.41 -8.73
CA ASN A 432 -29.05 18.29 -7.46
C ASN A 432 -28.18 19.51 -7.12
N ARG A 433 -28.16 20.53 -7.97
CA ARG A 433 -27.52 21.83 -7.69
C ARG A 433 -28.53 22.86 -7.21
N TYR A 434 -27.99 23.86 -6.52
CA TYR A 434 -28.77 24.93 -5.91
C TYR A 434 -28.23 26.28 -6.35
N LYS A 435 -29.05 27.32 -6.22
CA LYS A 435 -28.69 28.70 -6.52
C LYS A 435 -29.25 29.65 -5.47
N ALA A 436 -28.62 30.81 -5.37
CA ALA A 436 -29.12 31.93 -4.60
C ALA A 436 -28.92 33.22 -5.39
N GLU A 437 -29.95 34.05 -5.45
CA GLU A 437 -29.84 35.40 -5.95
C GLU A 437 -29.39 36.32 -4.80
N ILE A 438 -28.20 36.92 -4.95
CA ILE A 438 -27.57 37.74 -3.91
C ILE A 438 -27.46 39.19 -4.40
N VAL A 439 -27.92 40.12 -3.57
CA VAL A 439 -27.70 41.55 -3.80
C VAL A 439 -26.79 42.12 -2.71
N PHE A 440 -25.62 42.57 -3.13
CA PHE A 440 -24.73 43.38 -2.30
C PHE A 440 -25.20 44.83 -2.34
N VAL A 441 -25.56 45.36 -1.18
CA VAL A 441 -26.04 46.73 -1.02
C VAL A 441 -24.94 47.55 -0.37
N GLN A 442 -24.32 48.44 -1.14
CA GLN A 442 -23.37 49.42 -0.64
C GLN A 442 -24.14 50.57 0.03
N VAL A 443 -24.15 50.59 1.36
CA VAL A 443 -24.85 51.62 2.13
C VAL A 443 -23.93 52.81 2.34
N TRP A 444 -24.32 53.98 1.82
CA TRP A 444 -23.59 55.23 2.05
C TRP A 444 -24.17 55.95 3.26
N THR A 445 -23.31 56.44 4.14
CA THR A 445 -23.68 56.99 5.45
C THR A 445 -22.96 58.30 5.71
N ASP A 446 -23.54 59.23 6.47
CA ASP A 446 -22.84 60.43 6.98
C ASP A 446 -23.21 60.67 8.45
N ILE A 447 -22.94 59.66 9.28
CA ILE A 447 -23.36 59.61 10.69
C ILE A 447 -22.63 60.61 11.60
N ILE A 448 -21.63 61.32 11.05
CA ILE A 448 -20.93 62.43 11.71
C ILE A 448 -21.27 63.80 11.10
N SER A 449 -22.17 63.84 10.11
CA SER A 449 -22.58 65.08 9.42
C SER A 449 -21.40 65.88 8.85
N SER A 450 -20.45 65.16 8.24
CA SER A 450 -19.25 65.74 7.61
C SER A 450 -19.52 66.37 6.24
N GLY A 451 -20.67 66.08 5.64
CA GLY A 451 -21.02 66.45 4.26
C GLY A 451 -20.38 65.53 3.20
N THR A 452 -19.58 64.55 3.61
CA THR A 452 -18.99 63.55 2.70
C THR A 452 -19.44 62.16 3.11
N PRO A 453 -20.27 61.47 2.30
CA PRO A 453 -20.71 60.13 2.64
C PRO A 453 -19.55 59.16 2.74
N ASN A 454 -19.51 58.41 3.84
CA ASN A 454 -18.69 57.24 4.03
C ASN A 454 -19.26 56.08 3.20
N LYS A 455 -18.39 55.37 2.47
CA LYS A 455 -18.77 54.39 1.44
C LYS A 455 -18.02 53.08 1.64
N PRO A 456 -18.69 51.93 1.54
CA PRO A 456 -18.03 50.62 1.63
C PRO A 456 -17.25 50.32 0.34
N VAL A 457 -15.99 49.91 0.51
CA VAL A 457 -15.14 49.41 -0.58
C VAL A 457 -15.14 47.89 -0.53
N LEU A 458 -15.81 47.26 -1.48
CA LEU A 458 -15.93 45.81 -1.55
C LEU A 458 -14.90 45.24 -2.51
N SER A 459 -14.03 44.36 -2.01
CA SER A 459 -13.05 43.63 -2.83
C SER A 459 -13.18 42.13 -2.58
N LYS A 460 -13.36 41.37 -3.67
CA LYS A 460 -13.39 39.89 -3.70
C LYS A 460 -14.45 39.22 -2.79
N ARG A 461 -15.45 39.97 -2.31
CA ARG A 461 -16.51 39.46 -1.43
C ARG A 461 -17.40 38.41 -2.11
N ASP A 462 -17.66 38.58 -3.40
CA ASP A 462 -18.40 37.61 -4.21
C ASP A 462 -17.63 36.28 -4.32
N SER A 463 -16.31 36.36 -4.49
CA SER A 463 -15.41 35.21 -4.64
C SER A 463 -15.30 34.42 -3.34
N GLU A 464 -15.28 35.11 -2.20
CA GLU A 464 -15.33 34.47 -0.88
C GLU A 464 -16.64 33.70 -0.69
N LEU A 465 -17.78 34.33 -0.92
CA LEU A 465 -19.07 33.66 -0.71
C LEU A 465 -19.30 32.50 -1.69
N LYS A 466 -18.90 32.67 -2.97
CA LYS A 466 -18.89 31.59 -3.98
C LYS A 466 -18.12 30.36 -3.48
N LYS A 467 -16.97 30.57 -2.84
CA LYS A 467 -16.12 29.50 -2.31
C LYS A 467 -16.88 28.65 -1.28
N TYR A 468 -17.48 29.26 -0.27
CA TYR A 468 -18.23 28.52 0.75
C TYR A 468 -19.51 27.88 0.19
N MET A 469 -20.24 28.58 -0.68
CA MET A 469 -21.47 28.04 -1.26
C MET A 469 -21.22 26.83 -2.19
N ALA A 470 -20.07 26.80 -2.88
CA ALA A 470 -19.69 25.66 -3.70
C ALA A 470 -19.57 24.35 -2.90
N GLN A 471 -19.31 24.44 -1.58
CA GLN A 471 -19.24 23.27 -0.71
C GLN A 471 -20.58 22.52 -0.61
N ALA A 472 -21.69 23.24 -0.78
CA ALA A 472 -23.03 22.68 -0.80
C ALA A 472 -23.61 22.59 -2.21
N LEU A 473 -22.78 22.47 -3.27
CA LEU A 473 -23.23 22.47 -4.67
C LEU A 473 -24.13 23.67 -5.03
N ALA A 474 -23.92 24.80 -4.35
CA ALA A 474 -24.73 26.00 -4.53
C ALA A 474 -23.97 27.06 -5.34
N LYS A 475 -24.65 27.63 -6.33
CA LYS A 475 -24.11 28.63 -7.25
C LYS A 475 -24.80 29.99 -7.01
N PRO A 476 -24.16 30.93 -6.31
CA PRO A 476 -24.71 32.26 -6.16
C PRO A 476 -24.55 33.11 -7.43
N SER A 477 -25.58 33.91 -7.73
CA SER A 477 -25.51 35.05 -8.65
C SER A 477 -25.39 36.34 -7.82
N PHE A 478 -24.76 37.37 -8.39
CA PHE A 478 -24.50 38.61 -7.67
C PHE A 478 -24.96 39.81 -8.47
N ASN A 479 -25.62 40.73 -7.77
CA ASN A 479 -25.87 42.09 -8.21
C ASN A 479 -25.34 43.04 -7.13
N THR A 480 -24.74 44.16 -7.53
CA THR A 480 -24.29 45.19 -6.59
C THR A 480 -25.05 46.47 -6.85
N VAL A 481 -25.62 47.04 -5.78
CA VAL A 481 -26.41 48.27 -5.84
C VAL A 481 -26.01 49.22 -4.73
N THR A 482 -26.36 50.49 -4.90
CA THR A 482 -26.09 51.54 -3.91
C THR A 482 -27.37 51.93 -3.17
N LEU A 483 -27.31 52.01 -1.85
CA LEU A 483 -28.35 52.62 -1.02
C LEU A 483 -27.73 53.83 -0.33
N ASP A 484 -28.17 55.03 -0.69
CA ASP A 484 -27.62 56.25 -0.11
C ASP A 484 -28.52 56.70 1.04
N LEU A 485 -28.01 56.54 2.27
CA LEU A 485 -28.67 56.94 3.51
C LEU A 485 -27.95 58.12 4.16
N SER A 486 -27.01 58.77 3.46
CA SER A 486 -26.22 59.87 4.03
C SER A 486 -27.07 61.04 4.50
N SER A 487 -28.20 61.30 3.82
CA SER A 487 -29.20 62.30 4.21
C SER A 487 -30.44 61.73 4.90
N ASP A 488 -30.43 60.44 5.27
CA ASP A 488 -31.59 59.80 5.92
C ASP A 488 -31.63 60.17 7.40
N ALA A 489 -32.60 61.02 7.77
CA ALA A 489 -32.73 61.51 9.14
C ALA A 489 -33.03 60.40 10.14
N THR A 490 -33.83 59.39 9.76
CA THR A 490 -34.14 58.26 10.63
C THR A 490 -32.90 57.42 10.87
N PHE A 491 -32.14 57.10 9.81
CA PHE A 491 -30.91 56.34 9.93
C PHE A 491 -29.88 57.05 10.81
N ASN A 492 -29.61 58.32 10.52
CA ASN A 492 -28.60 59.12 11.20
C ASN A 492 -28.93 59.44 12.67
N THR A 493 -30.20 59.36 13.09
CA THR A 493 -30.59 59.67 14.48
C THR A 493 -31.00 58.46 15.31
N SER A 494 -31.63 57.45 14.69
CA SER A 494 -32.18 56.29 15.40
C SER A 494 -31.24 55.08 15.38
N PHE A 495 -30.34 55.01 14.40
CA PHE A 495 -29.39 53.90 14.25
C PHE A 495 -27.92 54.32 14.36
N SER A 496 -27.63 55.61 14.59
CA SER A 496 -26.28 56.07 14.91
C SER A 496 -26.23 57.09 16.03
N SER A 497 -25.12 57.09 16.77
CA SER A 497 -24.80 58.09 17.79
C SER A 497 -23.29 58.22 17.95
N ALA A 498 -22.80 59.44 18.12
CA ALA A 498 -21.38 59.75 18.30
C ALA A 498 -20.46 59.07 17.26
N GLY A 499 -20.85 59.08 15.98
CA GLY A 499 -20.07 58.48 14.89
C GLY A 499 -20.00 56.95 14.92
N ASN A 500 -20.91 56.27 15.61
CA ASN A 500 -21.03 54.81 15.62
C ASN A 500 -22.45 54.38 15.31
N ILE A 501 -22.61 53.18 14.75
CA ILE A 501 -23.90 52.49 14.68
C ILE A 501 -24.29 52.03 16.08
N ILE A 502 -25.50 52.39 16.51
CA ILE A 502 -26.12 51.93 17.75
C ILE A 502 -27.16 50.86 17.45
N ASN A 503 -27.34 49.92 18.37
CA ASN A 503 -28.30 48.81 18.20
C ASN A 503 -28.09 48.05 16.87
N GLY A 504 -26.84 47.93 16.40
CA GLY A 504 -26.52 47.25 15.14
C GLY A 504 -26.88 45.76 15.14
N SER A 505 -27.16 45.18 16.31
CA SER A 505 -27.70 43.84 16.50
C SER A 505 -29.24 43.76 16.42
N SER A 506 -29.95 44.88 16.20
CA SER A 506 -31.40 44.91 16.10
C SER A 506 -31.90 44.51 14.72
N ASP A 507 -33.11 43.96 14.64
CA ASP A 507 -33.82 43.77 13.36
C ASP A 507 -34.25 45.12 12.76
N ALA A 508 -34.49 46.14 13.59
CA ALA A 508 -35.01 47.43 13.16
C ALA A 508 -34.13 48.18 12.15
N ILE A 509 -32.80 48.10 12.28
CA ILE A 509 -31.88 48.73 11.31
C ILE A 509 -31.98 48.06 9.94
N GLN A 510 -32.15 46.73 9.91
CA GLN A 510 -32.31 45.97 8.68
C GLN A 510 -33.71 46.16 8.08
N ASP A 511 -34.76 46.28 8.89
CA ASP A 511 -36.10 46.64 8.41
C ASP A 511 -36.13 48.01 7.74
N HIS A 512 -35.44 48.99 8.33
CA HIS A 512 -35.27 50.31 7.73
C HIS A 512 -34.55 50.23 6.38
N MET A 513 -33.41 49.53 6.32
CA MET A 513 -32.65 49.36 5.08
C MET A 513 -33.42 48.57 4.02
N ASN A 514 -34.18 47.54 4.39
CA ASN A 514 -35.06 46.79 3.49
C ASN A 514 -36.12 47.72 2.89
N THR A 515 -36.80 48.49 3.74
CA THR A 515 -37.82 49.46 3.31
C THR A 515 -37.23 50.50 2.35
N ALA A 516 -36.07 51.07 2.69
CA ALA A 516 -35.38 52.05 1.87
C ALA A 516 -34.88 51.47 0.53
N LEU A 517 -34.37 50.23 0.54
CA LEU A 517 -33.97 49.51 -0.66
C LEU A 517 -35.16 49.32 -1.61
N TYR A 518 -36.30 48.84 -1.09
CA TYR A 518 -37.50 48.62 -1.88
C TYR A 518 -38.06 49.94 -2.43
N ALA A 519 -38.16 50.98 -1.60
CA ALA A 519 -38.61 52.30 -2.04
C ALA A 519 -37.75 52.87 -3.18
N LYS A 520 -36.44 52.62 -3.17
CA LYS A 520 -35.51 53.07 -4.21
C LYS A 520 -35.60 52.25 -5.50
N TYR A 521 -35.75 50.93 -5.40
CA TYR A 521 -35.53 50.02 -6.52
C TYR A 521 -36.81 49.42 -7.12
N ASP A 522 -37.91 49.34 -6.36
CA ASP A 522 -39.21 48.89 -6.90
C ASP A 522 -39.70 49.77 -8.06
N PRO A 523 -39.62 51.13 -7.99
CA PRO A 523 -40.02 51.98 -9.12
C PRO A 523 -39.14 51.79 -10.37
N LEU A 524 -37.96 51.18 -10.22
CA LEU A 524 -37.04 50.85 -11.30
C LEU A 524 -37.27 49.44 -11.87
N GLY A 525 -38.33 48.75 -11.42
CA GLY A 525 -38.64 47.38 -11.82
C GLY A 525 -37.70 46.32 -11.25
N LYS A 526 -36.99 46.62 -10.14
CA LYS A 526 -36.04 45.70 -9.49
C LYS A 526 -36.57 45.26 -8.13
N ASP A 527 -37.15 44.07 -8.04
CA ASP A 527 -37.65 43.48 -6.79
C ASP A 527 -36.57 42.61 -6.09
N TYR A 528 -36.14 43.06 -4.92
CA TYR A 528 -35.13 42.38 -4.10
C TYR A 528 -35.69 41.55 -2.94
N ARG A 529 -37.02 41.43 -2.80
CA ARG A 529 -37.64 40.72 -1.66
C ARG A 529 -37.21 39.25 -1.56
N LYS A 530 -37.08 38.57 -2.72
CA LYS A 530 -36.63 37.17 -2.80
C LYS A 530 -35.11 37.00 -2.77
N HIS A 531 -34.34 38.08 -2.91
CA HIS A 531 -32.88 38.01 -2.89
C HIS A 531 -32.37 37.92 -1.45
N TYR A 532 -31.20 37.31 -1.27
CA TYR A 532 -30.38 37.53 -0.09
C TYR A 532 -29.76 38.93 -0.19
N LYS A 533 -30.22 39.83 0.68
CA LYS A 533 -29.81 41.23 0.73
C LYS A 533 -28.72 41.37 1.76
N ILE A 534 -27.52 41.73 1.32
CA ILE A 534 -26.34 41.85 2.17
C ILE A 534 -25.91 43.31 2.17
N TYR A 535 -26.20 44.01 3.27
CA TYR A 535 -25.90 45.41 3.48
C TYR A 535 -24.48 45.56 4.02
N PHE A 536 -23.66 46.34 3.32
CA PHE A 536 -22.33 46.71 3.79
C PHE A 536 -22.36 48.16 4.28
N ILE A 537 -22.08 48.35 5.56
CA ILE A 537 -22.01 49.67 6.21
C ILE A 537 -20.58 49.90 6.66
N ASN A 538 -19.91 50.93 6.13
CA ASN A 538 -18.50 51.22 6.44
C ASN A 538 -18.34 51.99 7.77
N GLU A 539 -19.14 51.63 8.77
CA GLU A 539 -19.16 52.28 10.08
C GLU A 539 -18.84 51.28 11.18
N SER A 540 -18.32 51.79 12.30
CA SER A 540 -18.14 51.00 13.52
C SER A 540 -19.49 50.72 14.18
N ALA A 541 -19.69 49.47 14.63
CA ALA A 541 -20.88 49.04 15.36
C ALA A 541 -20.54 48.49 16.75
N GLY A 542 -19.58 49.12 17.45
CA GLY A 542 -19.25 48.78 18.83
C GLY A 542 -18.68 47.36 19.01
N GLY A 543 -17.92 46.87 18.02
CA GLY A 543 -17.33 45.52 18.04
C GLY A 543 -18.18 44.44 17.38
N LEU A 544 -19.37 44.77 16.84
CA LEU A 544 -20.16 43.85 16.04
C LEU A 544 -19.65 43.79 14.60
N TYR A 545 -19.41 42.59 14.09
CA TYR A 545 -18.84 42.37 12.75
C TYR A 545 -19.95 42.31 11.70
N GLY A 546 -21.06 41.65 12.04
CA GLY A 546 -22.22 41.51 11.19
C GLY A 546 -23.36 40.83 11.93
N ARG A 547 -24.49 40.67 11.25
CA ARG A 547 -25.66 39.96 11.76
C ARG A 547 -26.61 39.55 10.64
N SER A 548 -27.13 38.32 10.70
CA SER A 548 -28.33 37.91 9.97
C SER A 548 -29.63 38.37 10.65
N TYR A 549 -30.62 38.77 9.86
CA TYR A 549 -32.01 38.86 10.28
C TYR A 549 -32.56 37.45 10.50
N GLY A 550 -32.57 36.96 11.74
CA GLY A 550 -33.09 35.62 12.08
C GLY A 550 -32.30 34.44 11.47
N ILE A 551 -32.72 33.21 11.81
CA ILE A 551 -32.05 31.96 11.40
C ILE A 551 -33.06 30.82 11.14
N PRO A 552 -33.39 30.51 9.87
CA PRO A 552 -33.42 31.47 8.76
C PRO A 552 -34.57 32.48 8.96
N SER A 553 -34.67 33.48 8.09
CA SER A 553 -35.83 34.37 8.02
C SER A 553 -36.29 34.57 6.58
N ALA A 554 -37.60 34.73 6.41
CA ALA A 554 -38.20 35.12 5.13
C ALA A 554 -37.66 36.47 4.61
N ASN A 555 -37.16 37.34 5.50
CA ASN A 555 -36.57 38.61 5.11
C ASN A 555 -35.25 38.46 4.34
N ARG A 556 -34.51 37.35 4.49
CA ARG A 556 -33.23 37.09 3.78
C ARG A 556 -32.30 38.31 3.80
N SER A 557 -32.12 38.89 4.99
CA SER A 557 -31.37 40.14 5.20
C SER A 557 -30.17 39.89 6.09
N VAL A 558 -29.03 40.47 5.71
CA VAL A 558 -27.76 40.40 6.42
C VAL A 558 -27.14 41.78 6.43
N VAL A 559 -26.54 42.17 7.56
CA VAL A 559 -25.70 43.36 7.65
C VAL A 559 -24.27 42.97 7.99
N VAL A 560 -23.30 43.59 7.34
CA VAL A 560 -21.87 43.49 7.61
C VAL A 560 -21.34 44.89 7.88
N TYR A 561 -20.61 45.05 8.98
CA TYR A 561 -20.01 46.31 9.43
C TYR A 561 -18.51 46.34 9.10
N ALA A 562 -17.91 47.53 9.22
CA ALA A 562 -16.55 47.80 8.72
C ALA A 562 -15.49 46.76 9.14
N ILE A 563 -15.53 46.28 10.38
CA ILE A 563 -14.56 45.33 10.91
C ILE A 563 -14.69 43.92 10.31
N GLY A 564 -15.89 43.53 9.84
CA GLY A 564 -16.16 42.23 9.19
C GLY A 564 -16.02 42.25 7.66
N PHE A 565 -15.51 43.35 7.08
CA PHE A 565 -15.42 43.49 5.62
C PHE A 565 -14.41 42.55 4.97
N ASN A 566 -13.40 42.08 5.72
CA ASN A 566 -12.25 41.38 5.18
C ASN A 566 -12.04 39.97 5.74
N ASP A 567 -12.98 39.45 6.53
CA ASP A 567 -12.93 38.12 7.15
C ASP A 567 -14.15 37.26 6.78
N SER A 568 -14.34 36.17 7.51
CA SER A 568 -15.40 35.16 7.34
C SER A 568 -16.82 35.67 7.57
N THR A 569 -17.00 36.88 8.12
CA THR A 569 -18.29 37.41 8.58
C THR A 569 -19.33 37.38 7.47
N LEU A 570 -18.95 37.74 6.24
CA LEU A 570 -19.86 37.72 5.10
C LEU A 570 -20.49 36.33 4.92
N ALA A 571 -19.66 35.30 4.84
CA ALA A 571 -20.14 33.93 4.67
C ALA A 571 -20.90 33.43 5.90
N HIS A 572 -20.38 33.69 7.10
CA HIS A 572 -20.98 33.30 8.38
C HIS A 572 -22.42 33.82 8.52
N GLU A 573 -22.61 35.13 8.36
CA GLU A 573 -23.92 35.76 8.51
C GLU A 573 -24.86 35.41 7.36
N THR A 574 -24.33 35.22 6.15
CA THR A 574 -25.14 34.73 5.03
C THR A 574 -25.66 33.31 5.30
N PHE A 575 -24.85 32.45 5.91
CA PHE A 575 -25.26 31.09 6.26
C PHE A 575 -26.26 31.05 7.41
N HIS A 576 -26.21 31.99 8.36
CA HIS A 576 -27.33 32.21 9.28
C HIS A 576 -28.63 32.55 8.54
N ALA A 577 -28.60 33.44 7.55
CA ALA A 577 -29.78 33.77 6.75
C ALA A 577 -30.28 32.55 5.94
N MET A 578 -29.39 31.60 5.64
CA MET A 578 -29.70 30.31 5.00
C MET A 578 -30.02 29.18 5.99
N GLY A 579 -30.10 29.48 7.29
CA GLY A 579 -30.64 28.59 8.32
C GLY A 579 -29.61 27.81 9.14
N LEU A 580 -28.31 28.04 8.94
CA LEU A 580 -27.30 27.42 9.79
C LEU A 580 -27.26 28.09 11.16
N TYR A 581 -27.26 27.29 12.22
CA TYR A 581 -26.94 27.73 13.57
C TYR A 581 -25.42 27.62 13.82
N HIS A 582 -24.94 28.29 14.87
CA HIS A 582 -23.59 28.05 15.38
C HIS A 582 -23.40 26.56 15.69
N SER A 583 -22.20 26.04 15.43
CA SER A 583 -21.82 24.66 15.76
C SER A 583 -21.93 24.37 17.26
N PHE A 584 -21.80 25.39 18.10
CA PHE A 584 -21.91 25.32 19.56
C PHE A 584 -23.32 25.69 20.09
N SER A 585 -24.34 25.64 19.23
CA SER A 585 -25.74 25.87 19.62
C SER A 585 -26.53 24.56 19.64
N ASP A 586 -27.33 24.32 20.69
CA ASP A 586 -28.25 23.17 20.77
C ASP A 586 -29.42 23.22 19.77
N LYS A 587 -29.52 24.28 18.96
CA LYS A 587 -30.43 24.36 17.81
C LYS A 587 -29.81 23.77 16.53
N SER A 588 -28.49 23.56 16.51
CA SER A 588 -27.80 22.83 15.47
C SER A 588 -28.19 21.35 15.49
N ALA A 589 -28.08 20.65 14.35
CA ALA A 589 -28.33 19.21 14.32
C ALA A 589 -27.34 18.43 15.19
N PHE A 590 -26.13 18.97 15.36
CA PHE A 590 -25.10 18.47 16.27
C PHE A 590 -24.40 19.65 16.94
N THR A 591 -24.16 19.55 18.25
CA THR A 591 -23.47 20.58 19.04
C THR A 591 -22.03 20.17 19.31
N PHE A 592 -21.10 21.10 19.08
CA PHE A 592 -19.68 20.95 19.37
C PHE A 592 -19.20 21.95 20.42
N GLU A 593 -18.09 21.64 21.08
CA GLU A 593 -17.40 22.60 21.92
C GLU A 593 -16.91 23.78 21.07
N LYS A 594 -17.30 24.98 21.48
CA LYS A 594 -16.98 26.24 20.81
C LYS A 594 -15.47 26.42 20.59
N ASN A 595 -15.11 27.01 19.44
CA ASN A 595 -13.75 27.40 19.05
C ASN A 595 -12.78 26.22 18.80
N LYS A 596 -13.29 25.03 18.43
CA LYS A 596 -12.46 23.82 18.29
C LYS A 596 -12.35 23.30 16.85
N THR A 597 -13.24 23.72 15.97
CA THR A 597 -13.41 23.18 14.62
C THR A 597 -13.00 24.17 13.54
N ASP A 598 -12.77 23.68 12.33
CA ASP A 598 -12.55 24.49 11.12
C ASP A 598 -13.86 24.90 10.42
N ASN A 599 -15.01 24.74 11.09
CA ASN A 599 -16.32 25.05 10.54
C ASN A 599 -16.57 26.56 10.55
N ILE A 600 -17.14 27.09 9.48
CA ILE A 600 -17.52 28.51 9.35
C ILE A 600 -18.41 29.02 10.49
N MET A 601 -19.17 28.14 11.15
CA MET A 601 -20.12 28.50 12.20
C MET A 601 -19.57 28.41 13.65
N ASP A 602 -18.26 28.22 13.86
CA ASP A 602 -17.68 27.91 15.19
C ASP A 602 -16.91 29.04 15.88
N TYR A 603 -16.70 30.19 15.22
CA TYR A 603 -15.90 31.33 15.71
C TYR A 603 -14.43 31.01 16.03
N SER A 604 -13.91 29.88 15.57
CA SER A 604 -12.55 29.47 15.89
C SER A 604 -11.46 30.37 15.28
N ASP A 605 -11.81 31.19 14.29
CA ASP A 605 -10.95 32.17 13.64
C ASP A 605 -10.62 33.38 14.53
N ILE A 606 -11.48 33.67 15.51
CA ILE A 606 -11.25 34.70 16.53
C ILE A 606 -10.76 34.13 17.87
N ALA A 607 -10.50 32.82 17.93
CA ALA A 607 -9.94 32.17 19.10
C ALA A 607 -8.42 32.40 19.23
N THR A 608 -7.86 32.07 20.41
CA THR A 608 -6.41 32.16 20.67
C THR A 608 -5.87 30.78 21.08
N PRO A 609 -5.04 30.12 20.24
CA PRO A 609 -4.64 30.50 18.88
C PRO A 609 -5.79 30.33 17.87
N PRO A 610 -5.79 31.08 16.76
CA PRO A 610 -6.86 31.00 15.77
C PRO A 610 -6.77 29.72 14.93
N VAL A 611 -7.95 29.18 14.62
CA VAL A 611 -8.19 28.06 13.71
C VAL A 611 -8.92 28.59 12.48
N PRO A 612 -8.43 28.34 11.25
CA PRO A 612 -9.12 28.79 10.04
C PRO A 612 -10.51 28.16 9.90
N VAL A 613 -11.53 28.99 9.70
CA VAL A 613 -12.92 28.55 9.51
C VAL A 613 -13.22 28.40 8.01
N ILE A 614 -12.81 27.27 7.44
CA ILE A 614 -12.75 27.05 5.98
C ILE A 614 -13.75 26.01 5.46
N SER A 615 -14.48 25.34 6.35
CA SER A 615 -15.31 24.18 6.00
C SER A 615 -16.78 24.35 6.42
N THR A 616 -17.63 23.52 5.82
CA THR A 616 -19.01 23.21 6.22
C THR A 616 -19.20 21.69 6.18
N TRP A 617 -20.15 21.17 6.94
CA TRP A 617 -20.41 19.73 7.04
C TRP A 617 -21.49 19.24 6.09
N GLN A 618 -21.46 17.96 5.75
CA GLN A 618 -22.44 17.38 4.83
C GLN A 618 -23.90 17.53 5.30
N TRP A 619 -24.11 17.47 6.62
CA TRP A 619 -25.45 17.67 7.18
C TRP A 619 -25.87 19.16 7.13
N GLN A 620 -24.92 20.09 7.21
CA GLN A 620 -25.20 21.52 7.01
C GLN A 620 -25.56 21.83 5.56
N TRP A 621 -24.95 21.13 4.59
CA TRP A 621 -25.35 21.29 3.17
C TRP A 621 -26.84 20.99 2.98
N THR A 622 -27.34 19.93 3.65
CA THR A 622 -28.77 19.60 3.62
C THR A 622 -29.65 20.69 4.23
N GLU A 623 -29.20 21.37 5.28
CA GLU A 623 -29.92 22.51 5.87
C GLU A 623 -29.91 23.73 4.95
N LEU A 624 -28.77 24.05 4.32
CA LEU A 624 -28.65 25.12 3.34
C LEU A 624 -29.63 24.89 2.17
N TRP A 625 -29.69 23.67 1.64
CA TRP A 625 -30.56 23.31 0.52
C TRP A 625 -32.05 23.58 0.75
N LYS A 626 -32.52 23.54 1.99
CA LYS A 626 -33.92 23.85 2.34
C LYS A 626 -34.27 25.32 2.12
N ASN A 627 -33.27 26.20 2.11
CA ASN A 627 -33.44 27.65 2.01
C ASN A 627 -32.94 28.22 0.68
N LEU A 628 -32.37 27.38 -0.19
CA LEU A 628 -31.87 27.73 -1.51
C LEU A 628 -32.85 27.30 -2.61
N ASP A 629 -32.77 27.96 -3.76
CA ASP A 629 -33.56 27.59 -4.94
C ASP A 629 -32.83 26.48 -5.73
N LYS A 630 -33.57 25.60 -6.42
CA LYS A 630 -32.98 24.63 -7.35
C LYS A 630 -32.48 25.33 -8.63
N GLU A 631 -31.39 24.85 -9.23
CA GLU A 631 -30.80 25.44 -10.44
C GLU A 631 -31.73 25.40 -11.66
#